data_AF-A0A7W3UK59-F1
#
_entry.id   AF-A0A7W3UK59-F1
#
_cell.length_a   1.000
_cell.length_b   1.000
_cell.length_c   1.000
_cell.angle_alpha   90.00
_cell.angle_beta   90.00
_cell.angle_gamma   90.00
#
_symmetry.space_group_name_H-M   'P 1'
#
loop_
_entity.id
_entity.type
_entity.pdbx_description
1 polymer ?
#
loop_
_entity_poly.entity_id
_entity_poly.type
_entity_poly.pdbx_seq_one_letter_code
_entity_poly.pdbx_strand_id
1 'polypeptide(L)' 'MTLSDARKRANQKYLKNNPDKRRTYQYRSNAKTFIKKYASIEDLKDLQQLISEQIKEMKKE' A
#
# COMPACT_ATOMS: atom_id res chain seq x y z
N MET A 1 8.15 3.81 -20.39
CA MET A 1 9.12 2.70 -20.51
C MET A 1 8.48 1.41 -20.01
N THR A 2 8.39 0.39 -20.84
CA THR A 2 7.90 -0.94 -20.47
C THR A 2 9.02 -1.72 -19.78
N LEU A 3 8.70 -2.42 -18.68
CA LEU A 3 9.65 -3.31 -18.01
C LEU A 3 9.94 -4.49 -18.94
N SER A 4 11.23 -4.75 -19.21
CA SER A 4 11.68 -5.97 -19.91
C SER A 4 11.15 -7.21 -19.20
N ASP A 5 10.80 -8.25 -19.95
CA ASP A 5 10.24 -9.49 -19.42
C ASP A 5 11.20 -10.20 -18.45
N ALA A 6 12.51 -10.03 -18.63
CA ALA A 6 13.51 -10.50 -17.68
C ALA A 6 13.32 -9.84 -16.29
N ARG A 7 13.06 -8.53 -16.25
CA ARG A 7 12.84 -7.79 -15.01
C ARG A 7 11.51 -8.14 -14.37
N LYS A 8 10.46 -8.43 -15.16
CA LYS A 8 9.18 -8.93 -14.63
C LYS A 8 9.36 -10.27 -13.92
N ARG A 9 10.07 -11.22 -14.54
CA ARG A 9 10.34 -12.54 -13.95
C ARG A 9 11.18 -12.45 -12.68
N ALA A 10 12.21 -11.60 -12.67
CA ALA A 10 13.02 -11.35 -11.48
C ALA A 10 12.19 -10.77 -10.32
N ASN A 11 11.34 -9.77 -10.60
CA ASN A 11 10.44 -9.21 -9.59
C ASN A 11 9.44 -10.25 -9.08
N GLN A 12 8.85 -11.07 -9.95
CA GLN A 12 7.94 -12.14 -9.55
C GLN A 12 8.63 -13.16 -8.63
N LYS A 13 9.87 -13.56 -8.95
CA LYS A 13 10.67 -14.48 -8.11
C LYS A 13 10.96 -13.86 -6.73
N TYR A 14 11.34 -12.59 -6.70
CA TYR A 14 11.59 -11.87 -5.45
C TYR A 14 10.33 -11.76 -4.58
N LEU A 15 9.19 -11.40 -5.17
CA LEU A 15 7.91 -11.28 -4.48
C LEU A 15 7.36 -12.63 -4.00
N LYS A 16 7.63 -13.72 -4.73
CA LYS A 16 7.29 -15.09 -4.31
C LYS A 16 8.08 -15.49 -3.06
N ASN A 17 9.34 -15.09 -2.97
CA ASN A 17 10.22 -15.40 -1.84
C ASN A 17 10.04 -14.43 -0.64
N ASN A 18 9.35 -13.31 -0.82
CA ASN A 18 9.10 -12.31 0.22
C ASN A 18 7.58 -12.00 0.32
N PRO A 19 6.78 -12.95 0.82
CA PRO A 19 5.32 -12.82 0.84
C PRO A 19 4.85 -11.60 1.65
N ASP A 20 5.50 -11.29 2.76
CA ASP A 20 5.11 -10.15 3.61
C ASP A 20 5.34 -8.82 2.94
N LYS A 21 6.51 -8.64 2.29
CA LYS A 21 6.79 -7.44 1.50
C LYS A 21 5.77 -7.29 0.37
N ARG A 22 5.45 -8.38 -0.33
CA ARG A 22 4.43 -8.37 -1.39
C ARG A 22 3.07 -7.92 -0.86
N ARG A 23 2.63 -8.45 0.29
CA ARG A 23 1.38 -8.06 0.94
C ARG A 23 1.35 -6.57 1.25
N THR A 24 2.41 -6.04 1.89
CA THR A 24 2.51 -4.61 2.19
C THR A 24 2.46 -3.73 0.94
N TYR A 25 3.15 -4.13 -0.14
CA TYR A 25 3.06 -3.43 -1.42
C TYR A 25 1.65 -3.42 -2.00
N GLN A 26 0.97 -4.57 -1.97
CA GLN A 26 -0.40 -4.70 -2.46
C GLN A 26 -1.35 -3.82 -1.66
N TYR A 27 -1.31 -3.88 -0.33
CA TYR A 27 -2.16 -3.05 0.54
C TYR A 27 -1.92 -1.57 0.31
N ARG A 28 -0.66 -1.14 0.25
CA ARG A 28 -0.31 0.26 -0.03
C ARG A 28 -0.83 0.72 -1.39
N SER A 29 -0.68 -0.11 -2.42
CA SER A 29 -1.15 0.23 -3.77
C SER A 29 -2.68 0.32 -3.82
N ASN A 30 -3.37 -0.65 -3.20
CA ASN A 30 -4.82 -0.68 -3.15
C ASN A 30 -5.37 0.54 -2.39
N ALA A 31 -4.79 0.88 -1.24
CA ALA A 31 -5.17 2.05 -0.45
C ALA A 31 -5.01 3.35 -1.25
N LYS A 32 -3.90 3.52 -1.98
CA LYS A 32 -3.71 4.68 -2.86
C LYS A 32 -4.77 4.79 -3.94
N THR A 33 -5.12 3.66 -4.56
CA THR A 33 -6.15 3.62 -5.60
C THR A 33 -7.53 3.94 -5.01
N PHE A 34 -7.85 3.38 -3.85
CA PHE A 34 -9.10 3.64 -3.14
C PHE A 34 -9.27 5.13 -2.84
N ILE A 35 -8.29 5.73 -2.15
CA ILE A 35 -8.29 7.16 -1.79
C ILE A 35 -8.44 8.06 -3.03
N LYS A 36 -7.79 7.71 -4.15
CA LYS A 36 -7.79 8.57 -5.34
C LYS A 36 -9.00 8.43 -6.24
N LYS A 37 -9.62 7.25 -6.29
CA LYS A 37 -10.62 6.92 -7.34
C LYS A 37 -11.98 6.55 -6.81
N TYR A 38 -12.07 6.06 -5.58
CA TYR A 38 -13.29 5.42 -5.07
C TYR A 38 -13.79 6.02 -3.76
N ALA A 39 -12.91 6.59 -2.94
CA ALA A 39 -13.27 7.14 -1.64
C ALA A 39 -14.21 8.35 -1.76
N SER A 40 -15.25 8.36 -0.93
CA SER A 40 -16.09 9.53 -0.68
C SER A 40 -15.44 10.49 0.32
N ILE A 41 -16.03 11.67 0.51
CA ILE A 41 -15.52 12.66 1.48
C ILE A 41 -15.55 12.10 2.92
N GLU A 42 -16.56 11.32 3.26
CA GLU A 42 -16.66 10.67 4.58
C GLU A 42 -15.56 9.61 4.74
N ASP A 43 -15.37 8.74 3.74
CA ASP A 43 -14.29 7.74 3.76
C ASP A 43 -12.91 8.40 3.95
N LEU A 44 -12.67 9.54 3.31
CA LEU A 44 -11.42 10.27 3.44
C LEU A 44 -11.22 10.83 4.85
N LYS A 45 -12.28 11.34 5.49
CA LYS A 45 -12.22 11.84 6.87
C LYS A 45 -11.96 10.71 7.86
N ASP A 46 -12.64 9.59 7.70
CA ASP A 46 -12.47 8.41 8.56
C ASP A 46 -11.04 7.85 8.42
N LEU A 47 -10.54 7.70 7.19
CA LEU A 47 -9.16 7.30 6.94
C LEU A 47 -8.15 8.29 7.54
N GLN A 48 -8.42 9.59 7.46
CA GLN A 48 -7.55 10.61 8.05
C GLN A 48 -7.51 10.51 9.57
N GLN A 49 -8.64 10.24 10.23
CA GLN A 49 -8.70 10.02 11.67
C GLN A 49 -7.90 8.77 12.07
N LEU A 50 -8.13 7.64 11.42
CA LEU A 50 -7.41 6.39 11.66
C LEU A 50 -5.89 6.55 11.51
N ILE A 51 -5.45 7.27 10.46
CA ILE A 51 -4.03 7.56 10.24
C ILE A 51 -3.48 8.42 11.39
N SER A 52 -4.23 9.43 11.82
CA SER A 52 -3.80 10.34 12.89
C SER A 52 -3.66 9.62 14.23
N GLU A 53 -4.58 8.71 14.56
CA GLU A 53 -4.52 7.87 15.76
C GLU A 53 -3.33 6.92 15.71
N GLN A 54 -3.13 6.20 14.60
CA GLN A 54 -2.00 5.28 14.45
C GLN A 54 -0.64 5.99 14.58
N ILE A 55 -0.49 7.19 13.98
CA ILE A 55 0.74 7.98 14.11
C ILE A 55 0.97 8.41 15.57
N LYS A 56 -0.08 8.74 16.32
CA LYS A 56 0.04 9.08 17.73
C LYS A 56 0.52 7.90 18.55
N GLU A 57 -0.05 6.71 18.34
CA GLU A 57 0.37 5.49 19.04
C GLU A 57 1.82 5.12 18.69
N MET A 58 2.22 5.21 17.42
CA MET A 58 3.61 4.96 17.00
C MET A 58 4.63 6.00 17.49
N LYS A 59 4.18 7.17 17.97
CA LYS A 59 5.05 8.21 18.56
C LYS A 59 5.11 8.12 20.09
N LYS A 60 4.25 7.32 20.72
CA LYS A 60 4.25 7.08 22.17
C LYS A 60 5.22 5.96 22.56
N GLU A 61 5.59 5.09 21.62
CA GLU A 61 6.76 4.21 21.70
C GLU A 61 8.06 4.97 21.38
#